data_AF-A0A0B7F8B9-F1
#
_entry.id   AF-A0A0B7F8B9-F1
#
_cell.length_a   1.000
_cell.length_b   1.000
_cell.length_c   1.000
_cell.angle_alpha   90.00
_cell.angle_beta   90.00
_cell.angle_gamma   90.00
#
_symmetry.space_group_name_H-M   'P 1'
#
loop_
_entity.id
_entity.type
_entity.pdbx_description
1 polymer ?
#
loop_
_entity_poly.entity_id
_entity_poly.type
_entity_poly.pdbx_seq_one_letter_code
_entity_poly.pdbx_strand_id
1 'polypeptide(L)'
;MTSAPEPSNSRSLIVQIASYNTNLQGSHGTPQDLVDWLAPTLSASQFRDAPDIVAVGFQELLPLHLGLTGLSKGVVASRDELLRSQIEKHNTSAGEHVAYTLVAKAVNVGVALLIYARDHGVGQRICDVQTAWTGFGTRLGG
;
A
#
# COMPACT_ATOMS: atom_id res chain seq x y z
N MET A 1 -31.44 8.54 33.65
CA MET A 1 -30.83 8.65 32.31
C MET A 1 -29.74 7.61 32.24
N THR A 2 -30.01 6.47 31.62
CA THR A 2 -29.06 5.34 31.53
C THR A 2 -28.21 5.56 30.30
N SER A 3 -26.93 5.88 30.48
CA SER A 3 -25.95 5.92 29.38
C SER A 3 -25.77 4.51 28.84
N ALA A 4 -26.05 4.31 27.56
CA ALA A 4 -25.75 3.06 26.88
C ALA A 4 -24.24 2.79 26.94
N PRO A 5 -23.80 1.53 27.10
CA PRO A 5 -22.38 1.19 27.08
C PRO A 5 -21.82 1.44 25.67
N GLU A 6 -20.78 2.28 25.58
CA GLU A 6 -19.93 2.42 24.40
C GLU A 6 -19.43 1.03 23.96
N PRO A 7 -19.59 0.63 22.70
CA PRO A 7 -19.12 -0.67 22.25
C PRO A 7 -17.60 -0.73 22.38
N SER A 8 -17.10 -1.58 23.29
CA SER A 8 -15.68 -1.86 23.44
C SER A 8 -15.16 -2.56 22.17
N ASN A 9 -14.72 -1.77 21.19
CA ASN A 9 -14.27 -2.22 19.89
C ASN A 9 -12.86 -2.85 19.96
N SER A 10 -12.74 -3.95 20.70
CA SER A 10 -11.46 -4.60 21.01
C SER A 10 -11.16 -5.74 20.04
N ARG A 11 -11.37 -5.52 18.75
CA ARG A 11 -10.85 -6.40 17.71
C ARG A 11 -9.45 -5.94 17.35
N SER A 12 -8.50 -6.87 17.30
CA SER A 12 -7.15 -6.61 16.78
C SER A 12 -7.20 -6.19 15.32
N LEU A 13 -6.40 -5.18 14.96
CA LEU A 13 -6.27 -4.74 13.58
C LEU A 13 -5.57 -5.81 12.74
N ILE A 14 -6.10 -6.04 11.53
CA ILE A 14 -5.43 -6.89 10.53
C ILE A 14 -4.58 -5.99 9.64
N VAL A 15 -3.29 -6.28 9.58
CA VAL A 15 -2.34 -5.55 8.74
C VAL A 15 -1.75 -6.50 7.72
N GLN A 16 -1.87 -6.15 6.44
CA GLN A 16 -1.24 -6.87 5.35
C GLN A 16 -0.02 -6.08 4.87
N ILE A 17 1.10 -6.76 4.72
CA ILE A 17 2.36 -6.18 4.24
C ILE A 17 2.83 -6.99 3.05
N ALA A 18 3.16 -6.29 1.97
CA ALA A 18 3.63 -6.89 0.74
C ALA A 18 4.86 -6.11 0.22
N SER A 19 5.80 -6.82 -0.39
CA SER A 19 6.97 -6.23 -1.03
C SER A 19 7.14 -6.80 -2.43
N TYR A 20 7.36 -5.94 -3.42
CA TYR A 20 7.48 -6.32 -4.82
C TYR A 20 8.68 -5.66 -5.48
N ASN A 21 9.60 -6.47 -5.98
CA ASN A 21 10.68 -6.00 -6.83
C ASN A 21 10.19 -5.97 -8.28
N THR A 22 10.18 -4.80 -8.91
CA THR A 22 9.70 -4.62 -10.28
C THR A 22 10.78 -4.91 -11.34
N ASN A 23 11.98 -5.32 -10.95
CA ASN A 23 13.09 -5.71 -11.85
C ASN A 23 13.36 -4.67 -12.95
N LEU A 24 13.38 -3.39 -12.57
CA LEU A 24 13.55 -2.22 -13.46
C LEU A 24 12.51 -2.06 -14.57
N GLN A 25 11.41 -2.82 -14.51
CA GLN A 25 10.39 -2.78 -15.54
C GLN A 25 9.45 -1.58 -15.42
N GLY A 26 9.39 -0.87 -14.29
CA GLY A 26 8.55 0.33 -14.12
C GLY A 26 7.12 0.17 -14.62
N SER A 27 6.73 0.89 -15.67
CA SER A 27 5.43 0.76 -16.32
C SER A 27 5.33 -0.36 -17.36
N HIS A 28 6.46 -0.97 -17.75
CA HIS A 28 6.53 -2.15 -18.64
C HIS A 28 6.26 -3.47 -17.91
N GLY A 29 6.41 -3.52 -16.58
CA GLY A 29 5.98 -4.67 -15.79
C GLY A 29 4.46 -4.75 -15.88
N THR A 30 3.92 -5.86 -16.39
CA THR A 30 2.52 -5.85 -16.79
C THR A 30 1.63 -5.65 -15.55
N PRO A 31 0.52 -4.90 -15.66
CA PRO A 31 -0.49 -4.81 -14.60
C PRO A 31 -0.95 -6.19 -14.10
N GLN A 32 -0.95 -7.18 -14.99
CA GLN A 32 -1.31 -8.57 -14.73
C GLN A 32 -0.36 -9.23 -13.72
N ASP A 33 0.96 -9.02 -13.82
CA ASP A 33 1.93 -9.59 -12.88
C ASP A 33 1.71 -9.11 -11.43
N LEU A 34 1.27 -7.86 -11.26
CA LEU A 34 0.97 -7.29 -9.94
C LEU A 34 -0.33 -7.86 -9.36
N VAL A 35 -1.34 -8.05 -10.22
CA VAL A 35 -2.63 -8.65 -9.85
C VAL A 35 -2.44 -10.11 -9.44
N ASP A 36 -1.70 -10.88 -10.25
CA ASP A 36 -1.41 -12.29 -10.02
C ASP A 36 -0.50 -12.51 -8.81
N TRP A 37 0.33 -11.52 -8.46
CA TRP A 37 1.08 -11.53 -7.21
C TRP A 37 0.23 -11.19 -5.99
N LEU A 38 -0.63 -10.16 -6.08
CA LEU A 38 -1.40 -9.65 -4.94
C LEU A 38 -2.58 -10.56 -4.59
N ALA A 39 -3.32 -11.08 -5.57
CA ALA A 39 -4.53 -11.86 -5.36
C ALA A 39 -4.32 -13.14 -4.52
N PRO A 40 -3.26 -13.94 -4.72
CA PRO A 40 -2.97 -15.09 -3.86
C PRO A 40 -2.67 -14.69 -2.42
N THR A 41 -1.99 -13.56 -2.19
CA THR A 41 -1.71 -13.08 -0.82
C THR A 41 -2.97 -12.59 -0.11
N LEU A 42 -3.91 -12.01 -0.85
CA LEU A 42 -5.22 -11.63 -0.33
C LEU A 42 -6.12 -12.84 -0.05
N SER A 43 -5.94 -13.95 -0.80
CA SER A 43 -6.73 -15.18 -0.67
C SER A 43 -6.16 -16.15 0.37
N ALA A 44 -4.84 -16.16 0.55
CA ALA A 44 -4.14 -17.01 1.52
C ALA A 44 -4.23 -16.48 2.96
N SER A 45 -4.78 -15.29 3.15
CA SER A 45 -5.11 -14.76 4.48
C SER A 45 -6.03 -15.74 5.19
N GLN A 46 -5.56 -16.31 6.31
CA GLN A 46 -6.37 -17.10 7.24
C GLN A 46 -7.54 -16.30 7.86
N PHE A 47 -7.54 -14.99 7.67
CA PHE A 47 -8.57 -14.10 8.17
C PHE A 47 -9.69 -13.97 7.14
N ARG A 48 -10.92 -14.22 7.61
CA ARG A 48 -12.15 -14.09 6.80
C ARG A 48 -12.52 -12.64 6.50
N ASP A 49 -12.00 -11.71 7.29
CA ASP A 49 -12.26 -10.29 7.13
C ASP A 49 -11.16 -9.64 6.29
N ALA A 50 -11.55 -8.60 5.55
CA ALA A 50 -10.61 -7.74 4.87
C ALA A 50 -9.52 -7.19 5.84
N PRO A 51 -8.35 -6.77 5.36
CA PRO A 51 -7.35 -6.08 6.18
C PRO A 51 -7.79 -4.66 6.54
N ASP A 52 -7.40 -4.19 7.72
CA ASP A 52 -7.66 -2.82 8.16
C ASP A 52 -6.61 -1.84 7.60
N ILE A 53 -5.38 -2.33 7.41
CA ILE A 53 -4.25 -1.61 6.79
C ILE A 53 -3.58 -2.52 5.76
N VAL A 54 -3.23 -1.96 4.60
CA VAL A 54 -2.42 -2.63 3.57
C VAL A 54 -1.19 -1.77 3.28
N ALA A 55 0.00 -2.32 3.43
CA ALA A 55 1.26 -1.67 3.11
C ALA A 55 1.96 -2.40 1.95
N VAL A 56 2.27 -1.68 0.87
CA VAL A 56 2.94 -2.23 -0.31
C VAL A 56 4.24 -1.47 -0.58
N GLY A 57 5.36 -2.17 -0.44
CA GLY A 57 6.68 -1.70 -0.79
C GLY A 57 7.07 -2.13 -2.21
N PHE A 58 7.66 -1.22 -2.96
CA PHE A 58 8.20 -1.47 -4.28
C PHE A 58 9.71 -1.20 -4.31
N GLN A 59 10.46 -2.07 -4.98
CA GLN A 59 11.88 -1.88 -5.28
C GLN A 59 12.13 -1.92 -6.78
N GLU A 60 13.18 -1.24 -7.24
CA GLU A 60 13.60 -1.20 -8.64
C GLU A 60 12.51 -0.69 -9.59
N LEU A 61 11.69 0.27 -9.15
CA LEU A 61 10.58 0.87 -9.92
C LEU A 61 11.04 1.46 -11.24
N LEU A 62 12.21 2.06 -11.29
CA LEU A 62 12.75 2.64 -12.51
C LEU A 62 14.27 2.47 -12.50
N PRO A 63 14.89 2.41 -13.69
CA PRO A 63 16.31 2.69 -13.83
C PRO A 63 16.67 3.96 -13.05
N LEU A 64 17.78 3.91 -12.30
CA LEU A 64 18.20 4.97 -11.38
C LEU A 64 18.21 6.36 -12.05
N HIS A 65 18.69 6.43 -13.30
CA HIS A 65 18.75 7.66 -14.08
C HIS A 65 17.36 8.28 -14.36
N LEU A 66 16.31 7.45 -14.51
CA LEU A 66 14.92 7.91 -14.66
C LEU A 66 14.26 8.20 -13.30
N GLY A 67 14.69 7.51 -12.24
CA GLY A 67 14.28 7.81 -10.88
C GLY A 67 14.74 9.19 -10.41
N LEU A 68 15.92 9.64 -10.85
CA LEU A 68 16.49 10.95 -10.53
C LEU A 68 15.86 12.11 -11.32
N THR A 69 15.23 11.86 -12.46
CA THR A 69 14.51 12.88 -13.25
C THR A 69 13.07 13.14 -12.78
N GLY A 70 12.62 12.45 -11.73
CA GLY A 70 11.28 12.63 -11.14
C GLY A 70 10.16 11.86 -11.85
N LEU A 71 10.48 11.01 -12.83
CA LEU A 71 9.51 10.15 -13.55
C LEU A 71 8.89 9.06 -12.65
N SER A 72 9.47 8.80 -11.49
CA SER A 72 8.95 7.88 -10.48
C SER A 72 7.55 8.26 -9.99
N LYS A 73 7.18 9.55 -10.00
CA LYS A 73 5.86 10.01 -9.55
C LYS A 73 4.71 9.46 -10.40
N GLY A 74 4.86 9.44 -11.73
CA GLY A 74 3.83 8.97 -12.66
C GLY A 74 3.62 7.46 -12.56
N VAL A 75 4.72 6.70 -12.47
CA VAL A 75 4.66 5.25 -12.28
C VAL A 75 3.99 4.90 -10.95
N VAL A 76 4.33 5.60 -9.87
CA VAL A 76 3.72 5.37 -8.56
C VAL A 76 2.23 5.72 -8.55
N ALA A 77 1.79 6.76 -9.27
CA ALA A 77 0.36 7.08 -9.39
C ALA A 77 -0.43 5.98 -10.11
N SER A 78 0.12 5.43 -11.20
CA SER A 78 -0.50 4.29 -11.89
C SER A 78 -0.56 3.03 -11.02
N ARG A 79 0.49 2.76 -10.23
CA ARG A 79 0.51 1.64 -9.28
C ARG A 79 -0.46 1.83 -8.12
N ASP A 80 -0.63 3.07 -7.66
CA ASP A 80 -1.61 3.41 -6.62
C ASP A 80 -3.04 3.07 -7.06
N GLU A 81 -3.44 3.54 -8.23
CA GLU A 81 -4.77 3.26 -8.81
C GLU A 81 -5.00 1.76 -9.01
N LEU A 82 -4.01 1.06 -9.58
CA LEU A 82 -4.09 -0.38 -9.81
C LEU A 82 -4.20 -1.17 -8.51
N LEU A 83 -3.35 -0.89 -7.53
CA LEU A 83 -3.36 -1.56 -6.23
C LEU A 83 -4.68 -1.35 -5.51
N ARG A 84 -5.13 -0.09 -5.41
CA ARG A 84 -6.39 0.23 -4.73
C ARG A 84 -7.56 -0.52 -5.37
N SER A 85 -7.66 -0.46 -6.71
CA SER A 85 -8.69 -1.19 -7.46
C SER A 85 -8.68 -2.69 -7.18
N GLN A 86 -7.49 -3.33 -7.14
CA GLN A 86 -7.41 -4.77 -6.87
C GLN A 86 -7.73 -5.12 -5.42
N ILE A 87 -7.25 -4.34 -4.44
CA ILE A 87 -7.55 -4.53 -3.02
C ILE A 87 -9.06 -4.45 -2.79
N GLU A 88 -9.71 -3.41 -3.31
CA GLU A 88 -11.16 -3.20 -3.16
C GLU A 88 -11.96 -4.30 -3.87
N LYS A 89 -11.59 -4.66 -5.10
CA LYS A 89 -12.24 -5.73 -5.87
C LYS A 89 -12.19 -7.08 -5.15
N HIS A 90 -11.03 -7.43 -4.59
CA HIS A 90 -10.84 -8.71 -3.90
C HIS A 90 -11.65 -8.77 -2.60
N ASN A 91 -11.65 -7.69 -1.83
CA ASN A 91 -12.33 -7.64 -0.53
C ASN A 91 -13.85 -7.41 -0.65
N THR A 92 -14.33 -6.88 -1.79
CA THR A 92 -15.78 -6.67 -2.03
C THR A 92 -16.51 -7.97 -2.39
N SER A 93 -15.80 -9.04 -2.73
CA SER A 93 -16.38 -10.32 -3.18
C SER A 93 -17.15 -11.08 -2.07
N ALA A 94 -17.08 -10.62 -0.82
CA ALA A 94 -17.76 -11.21 0.34
C ALA A 94 -19.09 -10.51 0.73
N GLY A 95 -19.65 -9.65 -0.13
CA GLY A 95 -20.99 -9.06 0.05
C GLY A 95 -21.05 -7.67 0.69
N GLU A 96 -19.90 -7.10 1.06
CA GLU A 96 -19.77 -5.73 1.56
C GLU A 96 -18.74 -4.98 0.72
N HIS A 97 -19.07 -3.78 0.24
CA HIS A 97 -18.11 -2.95 -0.48
C HIS A 97 -17.10 -2.36 0.50
N VAL A 98 -15.84 -2.74 0.34
CA VAL A 98 -14.74 -2.27 1.21
C VAL A 98 -13.89 -1.28 0.44
N ALA A 99 -13.98 -0.01 0.82
CA ALA A 99 -13.20 1.09 0.25
C ALA A 99 -11.91 1.35 1.06
N TYR A 100 -10.85 1.77 0.37
CA TYR A 100 -9.55 2.07 0.97
C TYR A 100 -9.02 3.45 0.55
N THR A 101 -8.51 4.18 1.54
CA THR A 101 -7.85 5.48 1.34
C THR A 101 -6.34 5.30 1.42
N LEU A 102 -5.60 5.95 0.51
CA LEU A 102 -4.15 6.08 0.61
C LEU A 102 -3.80 7.05 1.74
N VAL A 103 -3.23 6.53 2.82
CA VAL A 103 -2.89 7.31 4.03
C VAL A 103 -1.45 7.81 4.03
N ALA A 104 -0.53 7.07 3.40
CA ALA A 104 0.85 7.50 3.28
C ALA A 104 1.46 7.03 1.96
N LYS A 105 2.33 7.88 1.40
CA LYS A 105 3.14 7.57 0.22
C LYS A 105 4.54 8.13 0.43
N ALA A 106 5.53 7.25 0.41
CA ALA A 106 6.94 7.63 0.40
C ALA A 106 7.58 7.12 -0.89
N VAL A 107 8.30 7.98 -1.60
CA VAL A 107 8.99 7.60 -2.86
C VAL A 107 10.40 8.15 -2.79
N ASN A 108 11.38 7.27 -2.94
CA ASN A 108 12.78 7.64 -3.05
C ASN A 108 13.42 6.92 -4.23
N VAL A 109 13.66 7.65 -5.31
CA VAL A 109 14.24 7.16 -6.56
C VAL A 109 13.48 5.94 -7.12
N GLY A 110 14.04 4.74 -7.00
CA GLY A 110 13.44 3.48 -7.47
C GLY A 110 12.71 2.69 -6.39
N VAL A 111 12.53 3.26 -5.20
CA VAL A 111 11.82 2.62 -4.08
C VAL A 111 10.56 3.42 -3.77
N ALA A 112 9.44 2.73 -3.55
CA ALA A 112 8.21 3.37 -3.08
C ALA A 112 7.56 2.54 -1.97
N LEU A 113 6.83 3.21 -1.09
CA LEU A 113 5.97 2.61 -0.08
C LEU A 113 4.61 3.30 -0.16
N LEU A 114 3.56 2.50 -0.36
CA LEU A 114 2.17 2.95 -0.34
C LEU A 114 1.46 2.27 0.83
N ILE A 115 0.77 3.06 1.65
CA ILE A 115 0.00 2.57 2.79
C ILE A 115 -1.44 2.96 2.59
N TYR A 116 -2.32 1.98 2.65
CA TYR A 116 -3.77 2.09 2.55
C TYR A 116 -4.40 1.74 3.87
N ALA A 117 -5.48 2.43 4.22
CA ALA A 117 -6.32 2.08 5.35
C ALA A 117 -7.77 1.93 4.87
N ARG A 118 -8.51 1.01 5.49
CA ARG A 118 -9.95 0.90 5.23
C ARG A 118 -10.67 2.17 5.65
N ASP A 119 -11.50 2.71 4.76
CA ASP A 119 -12.21 3.98 4.96
C ASP A 119 -13.08 3.95 6.22
N HIS A 120 -13.90 2.90 6.36
CA HIS A 120 -14.69 2.70 7.56
C HIS A 120 -13.82 2.06 8.65
N GLY A 121 -13.55 2.81 9.73
CA GLY A 121 -12.82 2.33 10.89
C GLY A 121 -11.43 2.96 11.05
N VAL A 122 -10.37 2.31 10.57
CA VAL A 122 -8.99 2.79 10.78
C VAL A 122 -8.70 4.07 9.99
N GLY A 123 -9.20 4.20 8.75
CA GLY A 123 -8.97 5.38 7.92
C GLY A 123 -9.45 6.69 8.55
N GLN A 124 -10.53 6.66 9.34
CA GLN A 124 -11.07 7.82 10.06
C GLN A 124 -10.34 8.14 11.38
N ARG A 125 -9.48 7.22 11.86
CA ARG A 125 -8.78 7.34 13.14
C ARG A 125 -7.30 7.64 13.00
N ILE A 126 -6.73 7.46 11.80
CA ILE A 126 -5.31 7.75 11.55
C ILE A 126 -5.07 9.26 11.67
N CYS A 127 -4.12 9.63 12.53
CA CYS A 127 -3.58 10.97 12.66
C CYS A 127 -2.04 10.91 12.64
N ASP A 128 -1.39 12.07 12.56
CA ASP A 128 0.08 12.22 12.72
C ASP A 128 0.94 11.33 11.80
N VAL A 129 0.55 11.23 10.52
CA VAL A 129 1.31 10.46 9.53
C VAL A 129 2.66 11.13 9.26
N GLN A 130 3.75 10.40 9.51
CA GLN A 130 5.12 10.83 9.24
C GLN A 130 5.80 9.85 8.29
N THR A 131 6.64 10.39 7.40
CA THR A 131 7.44 9.58 6.47
C THR A 131 8.89 10.04 6.53
N ALA A 132 9.81 9.08 6.53
CA ALA A 132 11.24 9.31 6.50
C ALA A 132 11.89 8.28 5.56
N TRP A 133 13.04 8.64 5.00
CA TRP A 133 13.82 7.75 4.16
C TRP A 133 15.30 7.89 4.50
N THR A 134 16.05 6.82 4.28
CA THR A 134 17.51 6.82 4.34
C THR A 134 18.06 6.29 3.03
N GLY A 135 19.15 6.89 2.55
CA GLY A 135 19.91 6.42 1.40
C GLY A 135 21.22 5.80 1.87
N PHE A 136 21.64 4.72 1.22
CA PHE A 136 22.96 4.14 1.42
C PHE A 136 23.82 4.44 0.19
N GLY A 137 24.98 5.09 0.40
CA GLY A 137 25.91 5.45 -0.66
C GLY A 137 27.23 5.98 -0.08
N THR A 138 28.31 5.93 -0.87
CA THR A 138 29.61 6.45 -0.46
C THR A 138 29.55 7.98 -0.37
N ARG A 139 30.01 8.52 0.75
CA ARG A 139 30.29 9.94 0.94
C ARG A 139 31.41 10.35 -0.01
N LEU A 140 31.11 11.02 -1.12
CA LEU A 140 32.12 11.85 -1.79
C LEU A 140 32.33 13.04 -0.86
N GLY A 141 33.39 12.98 -0.04
CA GLY A 141 33.64 13.93 1.03
C GLY A 141 34.13 15.30 0.55
N GLY A 142 34.15 16.24 1.49
CA GLY A 142 35.13 17.34 1.58
C GLY A 142 34.85 18.56 0.73
#